data_AF-A0A938STY3-F1
#
_entry.id   AF-A0A938STY3-F1
#
_cell.length_a   1.000
_cell.length_b   1.000
_cell.length_c   1.000
_cell.angle_alpha   90.00
_cell.angle_beta   90.00
_cell.angle_gamma   90.00
#
_symmetry.space_group_name_H-M   'P 1'
#
loop_
_entity.id
_entity.type
_entity.pdbx_description
1 polymer ?
#
loop_
_entity_poly.entity_id
_entity_poly.type
_entity_poly.pdbx_seq_one_letter_code
_entity_poly.pdbx_strand_id
1 'polypeptide(L)'
;MKRTVFALVAAAGLIAMPAWAQDSGPTKVQDTTKKIEKKAGDIVDGAKKALEGQPEMDDSMKALMEASMPGKHHKFLEQLVGEWDAEVVMTMPGGHAQKSTGSMSSAMEFEGRFLRSKYSGSMMDMPFKGLSLWGYNNIDQRYEAIWIDSMSTGLYTNRGSVDDAGKVFTMHGEHTDAATRKTVKQREVITIVSPDKHTMEFFGTPEGTDDRVMIITYTRKLKSDAKPDSVKKTDAGDSKR
;
A
#
# COMPACT_ATOMS: atom_id res chain seq x y z
N MET A 1 -14.75 -70.10 2.40
CA MET A 1 -13.43 -70.77 2.32
C MET A 1 -12.37 -69.69 2.07
N LYS A 2 -11.37 -69.58 2.98
CA LYS A 2 -10.00 -69.01 2.86
C LYS A 2 -9.85 -67.63 2.16
N ARG A 3 -9.71 -66.52 2.89
CA ARG A 3 -8.42 -65.89 3.35
C ARG A 3 -7.34 -65.82 2.26
N THR A 4 -6.98 -64.62 1.81
CA THR A 4 -5.57 -64.27 1.56
C THR A 4 -5.34 -62.77 1.82
N VAL A 5 -4.52 -62.53 2.85
CA VAL A 5 -3.88 -61.28 3.22
C VAL A 5 -2.62 -61.14 2.35
N PHE A 6 -2.33 -59.96 1.83
CA PHE A 6 -0.96 -59.55 1.49
C PHE A 6 -0.64 -58.28 2.26
N ALA A 7 0.29 -58.43 3.22
CA ALA A 7 1.02 -57.37 3.88
C ALA A 7 2.50 -57.61 3.57
N LEU A 8 3.17 -56.64 2.98
CA LEU A 8 4.64 -56.43 2.92
C LEU A 8 4.85 -55.11 2.17
N VAL A 9 5.78 -54.20 2.48
CA VAL A 9 6.61 -53.82 3.63
C VAL A 9 7.08 -52.40 3.29
N ALA A 10 7.36 -51.60 4.32
CA ALA A 10 7.78 -50.20 4.29
C ALA A 10 8.97 -49.86 3.36
N ALA A 11 8.92 -48.66 2.80
CA ALA A 11 10.10 -47.83 2.58
C ALA A 11 9.78 -46.39 3.02
N ALA A 12 10.54 -45.92 3.99
CA ALA A 12 10.46 -44.61 4.59
C ALA A 12 10.85 -43.51 3.59
N GLY A 13 10.06 -42.45 3.54
CA GLY A 13 10.38 -41.19 2.89
C GLY A 13 9.98 -40.04 3.81
N LEU A 14 10.77 -39.82 4.86
CA LEU A 14 10.79 -38.57 5.61
C LEU A 14 11.25 -37.46 4.65
N ILE A 15 10.30 -36.67 4.13
CA ILE A 15 10.62 -35.32 3.67
C ILE A 15 10.19 -34.38 4.77
N ALA A 16 11.20 -33.94 5.53
CA ALA A 16 11.07 -32.87 6.51
C ALA A 16 10.51 -31.63 5.80
N MET A 17 9.31 -31.21 6.20
CA MET A 17 8.81 -29.87 5.91
C MET A 17 9.75 -28.86 6.58
N PRO A 18 10.24 -27.82 5.89
CA PRO A 18 10.78 -26.66 6.58
C PRO A 18 9.62 -25.97 7.30
N ALA A 19 9.48 -26.28 8.57
CA ALA A 19 8.65 -25.57 9.51
C ALA A 19 9.23 -24.16 9.71
N TRP A 20 8.74 -23.18 8.95
CA TRP A 20 8.69 -21.76 9.31
C TRP A 20 7.31 -21.20 8.94
N ALA A 21 6.27 -21.80 9.51
CA ALA A 21 5.02 -21.10 9.78
C ALA A 21 5.15 -20.49 11.18
N GLN A 22 5.83 -19.35 11.28
CA GLN A 22 5.79 -18.57 12.51
C GLN A 22 4.51 -17.73 12.48
N ASP A 23 3.51 -18.30 13.16
CA ASP A 23 2.38 -17.66 13.82
C ASP A 23 2.27 -16.13 13.64
N SER A 24 1.42 -15.72 12.71
CA SER A 24 0.70 -14.46 12.81
C SER A 24 -0.78 -14.75 12.93
N GLY A 25 -1.16 -15.33 14.08
CA GLY A 25 -2.54 -15.60 14.43
C GLY A 25 -3.45 -14.37 14.35
N PRO A 26 -4.79 -14.57 14.36
CA PRO A 26 -5.81 -13.52 14.24
C PRO A 26 -5.68 -12.39 15.27
N THR A 27 -4.99 -12.63 16.38
CA THR A 27 -4.76 -11.70 17.49
C THR A 27 -3.97 -10.45 17.07
N LYS A 28 -2.89 -10.58 16.29
CA LYS A 28 -2.01 -9.44 15.95
C LYS A 28 -2.67 -8.47 14.97
N VAL A 29 -3.52 -8.99 14.10
CA VAL A 29 -4.36 -8.22 13.18
C VAL A 29 -5.45 -7.48 13.96
N GLN A 30 -6.17 -8.15 14.85
CA GLN A 30 -7.21 -7.54 15.68
C GLN A 30 -6.68 -6.46 16.61
N ASP A 31 -5.49 -6.66 17.20
CA ASP A 31 -4.83 -5.66 18.04
C ASP A 31 -4.44 -4.41 17.24
N THR A 32 -4.03 -4.59 15.99
CA THR A 32 -3.71 -3.48 15.08
C THR A 32 -4.98 -2.72 14.69
N THR A 33 -6.07 -3.41 14.36
CA THR A 33 -7.38 -2.79 14.06
C THR A 33 -7.91 -2.01 15.26
N LYS A 34 -7.90 -2.60 16.47
CA LYS A 34 -8.32 -1.91 17.70
C LYS A 34 -7.46 -0.69 18.03
N LYS A 35 -6.16 -0.75 17.76
CA LYS A 35 -5.24 0.39 17.96
C LYS A 35 -5.52 1.53 16.96
N ILE A 36 -5.87 1.21 15.72
CA ILE A 36 -6.29 2.19 14.70
C ILE A 36 -7.61 2.84 15.11
N GLU A 37 -8.59 2.05 15.57
CA GLU A 37 -9.88 2.54 16.07
C GLU A 37 -9.73 3.45 17.29
N LYS A 38 -8.91 3.07 18.28
CA LYS A 38 -8.65 3.88 19.47
C LYS A 38 -8.00 5.21 19.10
N LYS A 39 -6.94 5.19 18.30
CA LYS A 39 -6.27 6.42 17.84
C LYS A 39 -7.27 7.27 17.03
N ALA A 40 -8.20 6.65 16.29
CA ALA A 40 -9.26 7.35 15.55
C ALA A 40 -10.21 8.10 16.47
N GLY A 41 -10.64 7.44 17.55
CA GLY A 41 -11.33 8.10 18.66
C GLY A 41 -10.55 9.30 19.18
N ASP A 42 -9.26 9.14 19.49
CA ASP A 42 -8.43 10.23 20.05
C ASP A 42 -8.33 11.47 19.12
N ILE A 43 -8.30 11.28 17.79
CA ILE A 43 -8.29 12.39 16.82
C ILE A 43 -9.66 13.06 16.73
N VAL A 44 -10.73 12.27 16.74
CA VAL A 44 -12.11 12.78 16.74
C VAL A 44 -12.41 13.54 18.04
N ASP A 45 -11.94 13.04 19.17
CA ASP A 45 -12.10 13.65 20.47
C ASP A 45 -11.28 14.94 20.61
N GLY A 46 -10.04 14.96 20.09
CA GLY A 46 -9.22 16.17 20.03
C GLY A 46 -9.84 17.26 19.15
N ALA A 47 -10.40 16.86 18.01
CA ALA A 47 -11.17 17.73 17.12
C ALA A 47 -12.42 18.31 17.81
N LYS A 48 -13.19 17.46 18.51
CA LYS A 48 -14.40 17.86 19.25
C LYS A 48 -14.07 18.80 20.41
N LYS A 49 -12.93 18.61 21.08
CA LYS A 49 -12.50 19.47 22.19
C LYS A 49 -11.98 20.82 21.71
N ALA A 50 -11.42 20.90 20.51
CA ALA A 50 -11.05 22.17 19.87
C ALA A 50 -12.27 23.01 19.44
N LEU A 51 -13.46 22.41 19.42
CA LEU A 51 -14.75 23.04 19.07
C LEU A 51 -15.53 23.60 20.28
N GLU A 52 -15.10 23.31 21.51
CA GLU A 52 -15.77 23.81 22.71
C GLU A 52 -15.50 25.32 22.88
N GLY A 53 -16.48 26.17 22.56
CA GLY A 53 -16.46 27.61 22.84
C GLY A 53 -16.54 28.56 21.63
N GLN A 54 -16.74 28.06 20.42
CA GLN A 54 -17.01 28.94 19.27
C GLN A 54 -18.49 29.39 19.23
N PRO A 55 -18.80 30.63 18.78
CA PRO A 55 -20.18 31.10 18.62
C PRO A 55 -20.97 30.13 17.73
N GLU A 56 -22.29 30.05 17.89
CA GLU A 56 -23.21 29.23 17.07
C GLU A 56 -22.82 29.34 15.59
N MET A 57 -22.06 28.35 15.13
CA MET A 57 -21.64 28.20 13.75
C MET A 57 -22.88 27.73 13.01
N ASP A 58 -23.23 28.40 11.92
CA ASP A 58 -24.31 27.91 11.08
C ASP A 58 -24.02 26.47 10.62
N ASP A 59 -25.08 25.71 10.30
CA ASP A 59 -24.98 24.30 9.96
C ASP A 59 -23.99 24.04 8.80
N SER A 60 -23.77 25.03 7.92
CA SER A 60 -22.84 24.92 6.80
C SER A 60 -21.38 24.96 7.26
N MET A 61 -21.05 25.83 8.22
CA MET A 61 -19.72 25.91 8.82
C MET A 61 -19.38 24.68 9.66
N LYS A 62 -20.38 24.13 10.37
CA LYS A 62 -20.22 22.87 11.09
C LYS A 62 -19.96 21.70 10.15
N ALA A 63 -20.76 21.56 9.08
CA ALA A 63 -20.58 20.50 8.08
C ALA A 63 -19.23 20.60 7.37
N LEU A 64 -18.78 21.81 7.03
CA LEU A 64 -17.45 22.03 6.43
C LEU A 64 -16.34 21.59 7.39
N MET A 65 -16.46 21.94 8.67
CA MET A 65 -15.46 21.56 9.67
C MET A 65 -15.40 20.05 9.84
N GLU A 66 -16.53 19.37 10.01
CA GLU A 66 -16.61 17.90 10.09
C GLU A 66 -16.00 17.22 8.85
N ALA A 67 -16.30 17.72 7.65
CA ALA A 67 -15.74 17.21 6.40
C ALA A 67 -14.22 17.46 6.26
N SER A 68 -13.68 18.50 6.87
CA SER A 68 -12.24 18.85 6.77
C SER A 68 -11.31 18.06 7.69
N MET A 69 -11.88 17.28 8.62
CA MET A 69 -11.12 16.58 9.67
C MET A 69 -10.76 15.15 9.25
N PRO A 70 -9.48 14.73 9.40
CA PRO A 70 -9.10 13.34 9.18
C PRO A 70 -9.86 12.37 10.09
N GLY A 71 -10.36 11.29 9.50
CA GLY A 71 -11.15 10.26 10.18
C GLY A 71 -10.58 8.85 10.04
N LYS A 72 -11.41 7.83 10.30
CA LYS A 72 -11.05 6.41 10.19
C LYS A 72 -10.43 6.06 8.82
N HIS A 73 -11.01 6.55 7.73
CA HIS A 73 -10.54 6.27 6.38
C HIS A 73 -9.15 6.86 6.05
N HIS A 74 -8.83 8.02 6.62
CA HIS A 74 -7.50 8.63 6.50
C HIS A 74 -6.45 7.79 7.24
N LYS A 75 -6.82 7.18 8.37
CA LYS A 75 -5.94 6.30 9.14
C LYS A 75 -5.69 4.97 8.47
N PHE A 76 -6.63 4.45 7.69
CA PHE A 76 -6.40 3.25 6.91
C PHE A 76 -5.23 3.43 5.93
N LEU A 77 -5.01 4.65 5.41
CA LEU A 77 -3.86 4.96 4.57
C LEU A 77 -2.52 4.92 5.34
N GLU A 78 -2.51 5.13 6.67
CA GLU A 78 -1.28 5.04 7.49
C GLU A 78 -0.63 3.64 7.40
N GLN A 79 -1.40 2.60 7.08
CA GLN A 79 -0.87 1.22 6.91
C GLN A 79 0.13 1.10 5.76
N LEU A 80 0.02 1.98 4.76
CA LEU A 80 0.88 2.01 3.58
C LEU A 80 2.15 2.85 3.78
N VAL A 81 2.28 3.57 4.91
CA VAL A 81 3.44 4.41 5.22
C VAL A 81 4.68 3.56 5.43
N GLY A 82 5.79 4.04 4.88
CA GLY A 82 7.13 3.47 5.07
C GLY A 82 7.91 3.31 3.78
N GLU A 83 9.02 2.60 3.91
CA GLU A 83 9.91 2.26 2.82
C GLU A 83 9.67 0.80 2.42
N TRP A 84 9.51 0.56 1.12
CA TRP A 84 9.10 -0.72 0.56
C TRP A 84 10.03 -1.11 -0.59
N ASP A 85 10.37 -2.39 -0.67
CA ASP A 85 10.84 -3.05 -1.88
C ASP A 85 9.63 -3.54 -2.68
N ALA A 86 9.70 -3.44 -4.01
CA ALA A 86 8.63 -3.79 -4.91
C ALA A 86 9.11 -4.85 -5.92
N GLU A 87 8.37 -5.95 -6.01
CA GLU A 87 8.50 -6.95 -7.07
C GLU A 87 7.31 -6.83 -8.01
N VAL A 88 7.56 -6.56 -9.28
CA VAL A 88 6.54 -6.35 -10.31
C VAL A 88 6.50 -7.55 -11.22
N VAL A 89 5.30 -8.07 -11.47
CA VAL A 89 5.04 -9.06 -12.52
C VAL A 89 3.96 -8.50 -13.44
N MET A 90 4.34 -8.26 -14.69
CA MET A 90 3.46 -7.74 -15.73
C MET A 90 3.18 -8.83 -16.77
N THR A 91 1.93 -8.99 -17.17
CA THR A 91 1.49 -9.94 -18.19
C THR A 91 0.65 -9.19 -19.21
N MET A 92 1.18 -9.04 -20.43
CA MET A 92 0.45 -8.47 -21.54
C MET A 92 -0.50 -9.52 -22.15
N PRO A 93 -1.66 -9.15 -22.71
CA PRO A 93 -2.52 -10.06 -23.44
C PRO A 93 -1.73 -10.83 -24.52
N GLY A 94 -1.75 -12.16 -24.45
CA GLY A 94 -1.03 -13.04 -25.39
C GLY A 94 0.49 -13.09 -25.24
N GLY A 95 1.07 -12.40 -24.24
CA GLY A 95 2.52 -12.35 -23.99
C GLY A 95 2.99 -13.21 -22.81
N HIS A 96 4.30 -13.32 -22.64
CA HIS A 96 4.92 -13.92 -21.45
C HIS A 96 4.97 -12.92 -20.28
N ALA A 97 4.93 -13.44 -19.06
CA ALA A 97 5.10 -12.63 -17.86
C ALA A 97 6.52 -12.04 -17.80
N GLN A 98 6.60 -10.73 -17.59
CA GLN A 98 7.83 -9.98 -17.39
C GLN A 98 7.97 -9.61 -15.91
N LYS A 99 9.19 -9.66 -15.39
CA LYS A 99 9.49 -9.31 -14.01
C LYS A 99 10.41 -8.10 -13.95
N SER A 100 10.14 -7.20 -13.00
CA SER A 100 11.04 -6.12 -12.65
C SER A 100 11.00 -5.83 -11.15
N THR A 101 11.92 -5.00 -10.68
CA THR A 101 11.99 -4.60 -9.27
C THR A 101 12.00 -3.08 -9.15
N GLY A 102 11.63 -2.62 -7.96
CA GLY A 102 11.65 -1.21 -7.62
C GLY A 102 11.59 -1.00 -6.12
N SER A 103 11.40 0.25 -5.74
CA SER A 103 11.21 0.67 -4.36
C SER A 103 10.19 1.79 -4.27
N MET A 104 9.53 1.87 -3.13
CA MET A 104 8.51 2.87 -2.85
C MET A 104 8.71 3.49 -1.47
N SER A 105 8.67 4.81 -1.41
CA SER A 105 8.67 5.60 -0.18
C SER A 105 7.33 6.29 -0.01
N SER A 106 6.62 5.95 1.06
CA SER A 106 5.26 6.41 1.35
C SER A 106 5.20 7.18 2.65
N ALA A 107 4.60 8.36 2.65
CA ALA A 107 4.43 9.21 3.83
C ALA A 107 3.07 9.93 3.82
N MET A 108 2.50 10.17 5.00
CA MET A 108 1.36 11.07 5.14
C MET A 108 1.83 12.53 5.05
N GLU A 109 1.08 13.34 4.31
CA GLU A 109 1.27 14.76 4.08
C GLU A 109 0.01 15.53 4.53
N PHE A 110 0.11 16.85 4.66
CA PHE A 110 -1.00 17.73 5.05
C PHE A 110 -1.70 17.26 6.34
N GLU A 111 -0.89 17.08 7.39
CA GLU A 111 -1.35 16.70 8.73
C GLU A 111 -2.19 15.41 8.76
N GLY A 112 -1.86 14.44 7.90
CA GLY A 112 -2.54 13.13 7.86
C GLY A 112 -3.70 13.05 6.88
N ARG A 113 -3.83 14.00 5.94
CA ARG A 113 -4.91 14.02 4.95
C ARG A 113 -4.60 13.21 3.69
N PHE A 114 -3.35 13.26 3.23
CA PHE A 114 -2.97 12.62 1.98
C PHE A 114 -1.78 11.71 2.15
N LEU A 115 -1.82 10.52 1.57
CA LEU A 115 -0.68 9.63 1.45
C LEU A 115 0.04 9.93 0.14
N ARG A 116 1.30 10.35 0.22
CA ARG A 116 2.19 10.50 -0.94
C ARG A 116 3.10 9.29 -1.04
N SER A 117 3.15 8.67 -2.21
CA SER A 117 4.10 7.59 -2.49
C SER A 117 4.99 7.91 -3.70
N LYS A 118 6.30 7.82 -3.51
CA LYS A 118 7.30 7.96 -4.58
C LYS A 118 7.81 6.58 -4.97
N TYR A 119 7.68 6.23 -6.24
CA TYR A 119 8.18 4.96 -6.79
C TYR A 119 9.42 5.20 -7.65
N SER A 120 10.40 4.31 -7.53
CA SER A 120 11.57 4.24 -8.40
C SER A 120 11.91 2.78 -8.70
N GLY A 121 12.02 2.41 -9.97
CA GLY A 121 12.32 1.04 -10.38
C GLY A 121 12.64 0.95 -11.87
N SER A 122 12.40 -0.22 -12.44
CA SER A 122 12.45 -0.44 -13.88
C SER A 122 11.16 -1.05 -14.42
N MET A 123 10.85 -0.74 -15.67
CA MET A 123 9.74 -1.34 -16.41
C MET A 123 10.20 -1.54 -17.86
N MET A 124 10.01 -2.75 -18.42
CA MET A 124 10.53 -3.12 -19.75
C MET A 124 12.01 -2.75 -19.92
N ASP A 125 12.84 -3.06 -18.92
CA ASP A 125 14.28 -2.74 -18.86
C ASP A 125 14.64 -1.24 -18.93
N MET A 126 13.66 -0.34 -18.85
CA MET A 126 13.88 1.11 -18.79
C MET A 126 13.70 1.66 -17.37
N PRO A 127 14.45 2.71 -16.97
CA PRO A 127 14.22 3.40 -15.70
C PRO A 127 12.81 3.98 -15.62
N PHE A 128 12.13 3.74 -14.49
CA PHE A 128 10.76 4.19 -14.26
C PHE A 128 10.66 4.93 -12.92
N LYS A 129 10.00 6.08 -12.94
CA LYS A 129 9.68 6.88 -11.75
C LYS A 129 8.20 7.18 -11.73
N GLY A 130 7.62 7.15 -10.54
CA GLY A 130 6.22 7.47 -10.33
C GLY A 130 5.97 8.22 -9.04
N LEU A 131 4.86 8.95 -9.00
CA LEU A 131 4.35 9.63 -7.81
C LEU A 131 2.85 9.40 -7.73
N SER A 132 2.40 8.91 -6.57
CA SER A 132 0.98 8.86 -6.22
C SER A 132 0.66 9.86 -5.10
N LEU A 133 -0.56 10.35 -5.12
CA LEU A 133 -1.17 11.05 -3.99
C LEU A 133 -2.57 10.48 -3.78
N TRP A 134 -2.82 9.92 -2.60
CA TRP A 134 -4.07 9.29 -2.20
C TRP A 134 -4.71 10.06 -1.06
N GLY A 135 -6.03 10.20 -1.06
CA GLY A 135 -6.80 10.83 0.00
C GLY A 135 -8.17 10.19 0.16
N TYR A 136 -8.89 10.61 1.20
CA TYR A 136 -10.29 10.26 1.39
C TYR A 136 -11.13 11.54 1.46
N ASN A 137 -12.13 11.63 0.59
CA ASN A 137 -13.04 12.77 0.58
C ASN A 137 -14.20 12.47 1.54
N ASN A 138 -14.27 13.19 2.67
CA ASN A 138 -15.32 13.00 3.66
C ASN A 138 -16.71 13.47 3.17
N ILE A 139 -16.77 14.39 2.19
CA ILE A 139 -18.03 14.88 1.61
C ILE A 139 -18.60 13.79 0.69
N ASP A 140 -17.77 13.30 -0.21
CA ASP A 140 -18.15 12.31 -1.21
C ASP A 140 -18.07 10.85 -0.72
N GLN A 141 -17.54 10.65 0.48
CA GLN A 141 -17.33 9.36 1.14
C GLN A 141 -16.61 8.32 0.24
N ARG A 142 -15.54 8.75 -0.43
CA ARG A 142 -14.75 7.89 -1.33
C ARG A 142 -13.26 8.19 -1.23
N TYR A 143 -12.45 7.19 -1.55
CA TYR A 143 -11.03 7.37 -1.80
C TYR A 143 -10.82 7.99 -3.17
N GLU A 144 -9.82 8.87 -3.25
CA GLU A 144 -9.40 9.52 -4.48
C GLU A 144 -7.88 9.41 -4.58
N ALA A 145 -7.39 9.10 -5.77
CA ALA A 145 -5.97 8.97 -6.03
C ALA A 145 -5.61 9.60 -7.36
N ILE A 146 -4.44 10.21 -7.41
CA ILE A 146 -3.79 10.63 -8.65
C ILE A 146 -2.45 9.90 -8.78
N TRP A 147 -2.08 9.60 -10.03
CA TRP A 147 -0.81 9.03 -10.40
C TRP A 147 -0.19 9.80 -11.58
N ILE A 148 1.12 10.01 -11.49
CA ILE A 148 1.98 10.50 -12.57
C ILE A 148 3.24 9.66 -12.65
N ASP A 149 3.82 9.54 -13.84
CA ASP A 149 5.06 8.81 -14.05
C ASP A 149 5.92 9.40 -15.17
N SER A 150 7.12 8.83 -15.34
CA SER A 150 8.11 9.26 -16.33
C SER A 150 7.87 8.74 -17.75
N MET A 151 6.84 7.91 -17.96
CA MET A 151 6.53 7.28 -19.25
C MET A 151 5.25 7.83 -19.88
N SER A 152 4.54 8.70 -19.18
CA SER A 152 3.29 9.32 -19.61
C SER A 152 3.31 10.83 -19.39
N THR A 153 2.44 11.54 -20.11
CA THR A 153 2.22 12.98 -19.95
C THR A 153 0.84 13.29 -19.36
N GLY A 154 0.03 12.26 -19.10
CA GLY A 154 -1.31 12.36 -18.55
C GLY A 154 -1.33 12.10 -17.04
N LEU A 155 -2.30 12.72 -16.38
CA LEU A 155 -2.66 12.38 -15.01
C LEU A 155 -3.61 11.19 -15.03
N TYR A 156 -3.33 10.17 -14.22
CA TYR A 156 -4.25 9.07 -13.98
C TYR A 156 -5.01 9.36 -12.71
N THR A 157 -6.34 9.32 -12.76
CA THR A 157 -7.19 9.56 -11.60
C THR A 157 -8.00 8.31 -11.30
N ASN A 158 -7.94 7.85 -10.06
CA ASN A 158 -8.70 6.70 -9.59
C ASN A 158 -9.62 7.12 -8.42
N ARG A 159 -10.78 6.47 -8.32
CA ARG A 159 -11.74 6.63 -7.22
C ARG A 159 -12.18 5.27 -6.72
N GLY A 160 -12.47 5.15 -5.43
CA GLY A 160 -12.84 3.85 -4.89
C GLY A 160 -13.22 3.83 -3.43
N SER A 161 -13.22 2.62 -2.89
CA SER A 161 -13.60 2.30 -1.52
C SER A 161 -12.59 1.36 -0.89
N VAL A 162 -12.76 1.11 0.41
CA VAL A 162 -12.07 0.08 1.16
C VAL A 162 -13.11 -0.80 1.85
N ASP A 163 -12.78 -2.07 2.09
CA ASP A 163 -13.60 -2.92 2.94
C ASP A 163 -13.66 -2.41 4.40
N ASP A 164 -14.63 -2.88 5.17
CA ASP A 164 -14.86 -2.42 6.55
C ASP A 164 -13.64 -2.64 7.47
N ALA A 165 -12.83 -3.65 7.13
CA ALA A 165 -11.60 -4.01 7.83
C ALA A 165 -10.40 -3.11 7.49
N GLY A 166 -10.51 -2.26 6.46
CA GLY A 166 -9.42 -1.37 6.04
C GLY A 166 -8.26 -2.10 5.36
N LYS A 167 -8.53 -3.27 4.75
CA LYS A 167 -7.52 -4.19 4.18
C LYS A 167 -7.55 -4.27 2.66
N VAL A 168 -8.72 -4.11 2.03
CA VAL A 168 -8.86 -4.27 0.59
C VAL A 168 -9.39 -2.98 -0.01
N PHE A 169 -8.51 -2.23 -0.66
CA PHE A 169 -8.90 -1.04 -1.43
C PHE A 169 -9.25 -1.48 -2.85
N THR A 170 -10.39 -1.05 -3.36
CA THR A 170 -10.80 -1.25 -4.75
C THR A 170 -10.98 0.09 -5.41
N MET A 171 -10.11 0.40 -6.36
CA MET A 171 -10.04 1.67 -7.05
C MET A 171 -10.35 1.49 -8.54
N HIS A 172 -11.07 2.43 -9.13
CA HIS A 172 -11.41 2.44 -10.54
C HIS A 172 -10.93 3.74 -11.16
N GLY A 173 -10.39 3.64 -12.36
CA GLY A 173 -9.99 4.81 -13.14
C GLY A 173 -10.25 4.60 -14.61
N GLU A 174 -9.98 5.65 -15.36
CA GLU A 174 -10.03 5.63 -16.82
C GLU A 174 -8.83 6.40 -17.34
N HIS A 175 -8.26 5.93 -18.45
CA HIS A 175 -7.20 6.63 -19.15
C HIS A 175 -7.39 6.50 -20.66
N THR A 176 -6.73 7.37 -21.42
CA THR A 176 -6.73 7.25 -22.88
C THR A 176 -5.58 6.35 -23.29
N ASP A 177 -5.90 5.24 -23.96
CA ASP A 177 -4.89 4.37 -24.55
C ASP A 177 -4.17 5.09 -25.69
N ALA A 178 -2.85 5.03 -25.70
CA ALA A 178 -2.02 5.80 -26.64
C ALA A 178 -2.17 5.28 -28.09
N ALA A 179 -2.34 3.97 -28.28
CA ALA A 179 -2.41 3.34 -29.60
C ALA A 179 -3.77 3.56 -30.27
N THR A 180 -4.85 3.36 -29.52
CA THR A 180 -6.22 3.40 -30.04
C THR A 180 -6.90 4.76 -29.87
N ARG A 181 -6.36 5.63 -29.00
CA ARG A 181 -6.93 6.93 -28.61
C ARG A 181 -8.31 6.82 -27.95
N LYS A 182 -8.67 5.63 -27.48
CA LYS A 182 -9.94 5.37 -26.79
C LYS A 182 -9.75 5.41 -25.28
N THR A 183 -10.82 5.74 -24.58
CA THR A 183 -10.89 5.59 -23.12
C THR A 183 -10.92 4.11 -22.76
N VAL A 184 -10.00 3.70 -21.91
CA VAL A 184 -9.91 2.37 -21.33
C VAL A 184 -10.18 2.49 -19.83
N LYS A 185 -11.06 1.62 -19.33
CA LYS A 185 -11.33 1.49 -17.91
C LYS A 185 -10.27 0.60 -17.27
N GLN A 186 -9.86 0.97 -16.07
CA GLN A 186 -8.94 0.19 -15.27
C GLN A 186 -9.49 0.01 -13.85
N ARG A 187 -9.09 -1.09 -13.22
CA ARG A 187 -9.38 -1.37 -11.83
C ARG A 187 -8.08 -1.76 -11.12
N GLU A 188 -7.88 -1.21 -9.94
CA GLU A 188 -6.73 -1.46 -9.09
C GLU A 188 -7.22 -2.01 -7.75
N VAL A 189 -6.64 -3.11 -7.29
CA VAL A 189 -6.96 -3.71 -5.99
C VAL A 189 -5.70 -3.75 -5.14
N ILE A 190 -5.73 -3.06 -4.01
CA ILE A 190 -4.66 -3.12 -3.00
C ILE A 190 -5.12 -4.00 -1.85
N THR A 191 -4.32 -5.01 -1.51
CA THR A 191 -4.58 -5.89 -0.37
C THR A 191 -3.48 -5.76 0.67
N ILE A 192 -3.84 -5.32 1.87
CA ILE A 192 -2.97 -5.34 3.05
C ILE A 192 -2.92 -6.77 3.60
N VAL A 193 -1.81 -7.46 3.33
CA VAL A 193 -1.60 -8.85 3.76
C VAL A 193 -1.13 -8.89 5.21
N SER A 194 -0.20 -8.00 5.56
CA SER A 194 0.35 -7.84 6.91
C SER A 194 0.92 -6.43 7.08
N PRO A 195 1.37 -6.03 8.29
CA PRO A 195 2.03 -4.73 8.48
C PRO A 195 3.27 -4.51 7.60
N ASP A 196 3.88 -5.60 7.11
CA ASP A 196 5.14 -5.58 6.36
C ASP A 196 4.98 -6.08 4.92
N LYS A 197 3.73 -6.36 4.48
CA LYS A 197 3.44 -6.84 3.14
C LYS A 197 2.08 -6.36 2.64
N HIS A 198 2.06 -5.79 1.43
CA HIS A 198 0.83 -5.55 0.70
C HIS A 198 1.03 -5.85 -0.78
N THR A 199 -0.07 -6.10 -1.49
CA THR A 199 -0.08 -6.32 -2.93
C THR A 199 -0.93 -5.27 -3.62
N MET A 200 -0.61 -4.98 -4.87
CA MET A 200 -1.37 -4.10 -5.74
C MET A 200 -1.55 -4.82 -7.08
N GLU A 201 -2.80 -5.05 -7.47
CA GLU A 201 -3.16 -5.73 -8.70
C GLU A 201 -3.86 -4.75 -9.64
N PHE A 202 -3.44 -4.69 -10.90
CA PHE A 202 -4.08 -3.89 -11.93
C PHE A 202 -4.79 -4.80 -12.92
N PHE A 203 -6.01 -4.41 -13.23
CA PHE A 203 -6.92 -5.05 -14.16
C PHE A 203 -7.34 -4.03 -15.22
N GLY A 204 -7.46 -4.50 -16.46
CA GLY A 204 -7.79 -3.66 -17.60
C GLY A 204 -6.85 -3.91 -18.77
N THR A 205 -7.42 -4.20 -19.93
CA THR A 205 -6.68 -4.29 -21.20
C THR A 205 -7.11 -3.20 -22.18
N PRO A 206 -6.33 -2.91 -23.23
CA PRO A 206 -6.75 -1.99 -24.29
C PRO A 206 -8.07 -2.36 -24.97
N GLU A 207 -8.41 -3.65 -24.98
CA GLU A 207 -9.69 -4.19 -25.49
C GLU A 207 -10.86 -3.97 -24.52
N GLY A 208 -10.58 -3.47 -23.32
CA GLY A 208 -11.56 -3.20 -22.26
C GLY A 208 -11.95 -4.43 -21.45
N THR A 209 -11.17 -5.52 -21.50
CA THR A 209 -11.41 -6.68 -20.62
C THR A 209 -10.87 -6.39 -19.21
N ASP A 210 -11.46 -7.04 -18.21
CA ASP A 210 -11.09 -6.89 -16.79
C ASP A 210 -10.05 -7.95 -16.36
N ASP A 211 -9.11 -8.27 -17.26
CA ASP A 211 -8.06 -9.24 -17.00
C ASP A 211 -6.93 -8.60 -16.17
N ARG A 212 -6.32 -9.39 -15.28
CA ARG A 212 -5.18 -8.92 -14.48
C ARG A 212 -3.93 -8.80 -15.34
N VAL A 213 -3.47 -7.58 -15.55
CA VAL A 213 -2.29 -7.28 -16.38
C VAL A 213 -1.03 -7.03 -15.56
N MET A 214 -1.16 -6.70 -14.28
CA MET A 214 0.00 -6.46 -13.42
C MET A 214 -0.30 -6.82 -11.97
N ILE A 215 0.70 -7.35 -11.29
CA ILE A 215 0.72 -7.47 -9.83
C ILE A 215 2.05 -6.93 -9.32
N ILE A 216 1.98 -6.13 -8.27
CA ILE A 216 3.12 -5.65 -7.51
C ILE A 216 3.01 -6.19 -6.10
N THR A 217 4.08 -6.83 -5.63
CA THR A 217 4.23 -7.23 -4.22
C THR A 217 5.19 -6.29 -3.54
N TYR A 218 4.71 -5.62 -2.50
CA TYR A 218 5.50 -4.73 -1.67
C TYR A 218 5.88 -5.42 -0.37
N THR A 219 7.16 -5.37 -0.04
CA THR A 219 7.70 -5.87 1.23
C THR A 219 8.41 -4.73 1.94
N ARG A 220 8.15 -4.54 3.24
CA ARG A 220 8.74 -3.44 3.99
C ARG A 220 10.25 -3.60 4.05
N LYS A 221 11.00 -2.53 3.75
CA LYS A 221 12.45 -2.49 3.94
C LYS A 221 12.76 -2.63 5.42
N LEU A 222 13.58 -3.62 5.77
CA LEU A 222 14.18 -3.67 7.08
C LEU A 222 15.02 -2.41 7.26
N LYS A 223 14.87 -1.73 8.41
CA LYS A 223 15.87 -0.74 8.80
C LYS A 223 17.17 -1.50 8.95
N SER A 224 18.10 -1.35 8.02
CA SER A 224 19.47 -1.82 8.23
C SER A 224 19.98 -1.11 9.48
N ASP A 225 20.48 -1.87 10.46
CA ASP A 225 21.18 -1.29 11.60
C ASP A 225 22.32 -0.41 11.05
N ALA A 226 22.10 0.90 11.08
CA ALA A 226 23.11 1.86 10.67
C ALA A 226 24.28 1.69 11.64
N LYS A 227 25.36 1.11 11.14
CA LYS A 227 26.66 1.06 11.81
C LYS A 227 27.00 2.50 12.22
N PRO A 228 27.23 2.80 13.51
CA PRO A 228 27.49 4.17 13.93
C PRO A 228 28.72 4.67 13.17
N ASP A 229 28.57 5.81 12.50
CA ASP A 229 29.64 6.50 11.81
C ASP A 229 30.85 6.60 12.75
N SER A 230 31.94 5.98 12.33
CA SER A 230 33.22 6.12 12.98
C SER A 230 33.59 7.61 12.97
N VAL A 231 33.40 8.27 14.10
CA VAL A 231 33.94 9.61 14.35
C VAL A 231 35.44 9.50 14.09
N LYS A 232 35.89 10.06 12.95
CA LYS A 232 37.30 10.35 12.70
C LYS A 232 37.73 11.29 13.82
N LYS A 233 38.49 10.75 14.76
CA LYS A 233 39.24 11.52 15.76
C LYS A 233 40.23 12.39 14.96
N THR A 234 39.88 13.64 14.72
CA THR A 234 40.83 14.63 14.23
C THR A 234 41.79 14.94 15.37
N ASP A 235 43.03 14.49 15.23
CA ASP A 235 44.15 14.96 16.04
C ASP A 235 44.23 16.48 15.91
N ALA A 236 43.86 17.18 16.98
CA ALA A 236 44.30 18.55 17.19
C ALA A 236 45.74 18.46 17.72
N GLY A 237 46.69 18.64 16.82
CA GLY A 237 48.08 18.89 17.16
C GLY A 237 48.14 20.12 18.07
N ASP A 238 48.57 19.90 19.30
CA ASP A 238 48.83 20.93 20.28
C ASP A 238 50.12 21.67 19.86
N SER A 239 49.92 22.86 19.32
CA SER A 239 50.97 23.86 19.12
C SER A 239 50.99 24.74 20.36
N LYS A 240 51.89 24.44 21.31
CA LYS A 240 52.44 25.42 22.26
C LYS A 240 53.64 24.88 23.04
N ARG A 241 54.77 25.54 22.78
CA ARG A 241 56.03 25.66 23.55
C ARG A 241 57.04 24.54 23.45
#